data_AF-A0A2P8W5W6-F1
#
_entry.id   AF-A0A2P8W5W6-F1
#
_cell.length_a   1.000
_cell.length_b   1.000
_cell.length_c   1.000
_cell.angle_alpha   90.00
_cell.angle_beta   90.00
_cell.angle_gamma   90.00
#
_symmetry.space_group_name_H-M   'P 1'
#
loop_
_entity.id
_entity.type
_entity.pdbx_description
1 polymer ?
#
loop_
_entity_poly.entity_id
_entity_poly.type
_entity_poly.pdbx_seq_one_letter_code
_entity_poly.pdbx_strand_id
1 'polypeptide(L)'
;MGSDEATNDEIDNDIYKNICELSEIGDSHLKRGEYLKAIEQYHKAFDLIPEPFEDYKASTWLLTAVGDTYFLAKDYTNALHALEEAMYCPEAIGNPFIHLRLGQVLFELSNLDRARDELARAYLGGGQEIFEGENPKYYEYLKTFMRSIE
;
A
#
# COMPACT_ATOMS: atom_id res chain seq x y z
N MET A 1 38.98 10.76 5.46
CA MET A 1 38.68 10.63 4.02
C MET A 1 37.86 9.38 3.85
N GLY A 2 36.61 9.53 3.45
CA GLY A 2 35.65 8.43 3.31
C GLY A 2 34.27 8.91 3.75
N SER A 3 33.67 9.75 2.90
CA SER A 3 32.25 10.10 2.79
C SER A 3 31.39 10.06 4.06
N ASP A 4 31.07 11.24 4.58
CA ASP A 4 29.69 11.50 5.02
C ASP A 4 28.81 11.22 3.80
N GLU A 5 28.28 9.99 3.69
CA GLU A 5 27.12 9.73 2.85
C GLU A 5 26.01 10.60 3.44
N ALA A 6 25.80 11.76 2.83
CA ALA A 6 24.62 12.55 3.09
C ALA A 6 23.43 11.64 2.77
N THR A 7 22.78 11.13 3.81
CA THR A 7 21.50 10.43 3.69
C THR A 7 20.57 11.36 2.94
N ASN A 8 20.24 11.01 1.70
CA ASN A 8 19.31 11.75 0.85
C ASN A 8 17.85 11.55 1.31
N ASP A 9 17.67 10.88 2.45
CA ASP A 9 16.44 10.31 3.01
C ASP A 9 15.48 11.34 3.61
N GLU A 10 15.84 12.63 3.64
CA GLU A 10 15.01 13.68 4.22
C GLU A 10 14.44 14.60 3.16
N ILE A 11 13.11 14.56 3.04
CA ILE A 11 12.33 15.53 2.27
C ILE A 11 12.40 16.88 2.99
N ASP A 12 12.58 17.97 2.24
CA ASP A 12 12.51 19.32 2.78
C ASP A 12 11.23 19.53 3.62
N ASN A 13 11.34 20.19 4.76
CA ASN A 13 10.24 20.30 5.72
C ASN A 13 8.98 20.96 5.14
N ASP A 14 9.13 21.97 4.27
CA ASP A 14 7.98 22.64 3.65
C ASP A 14 7.34 21.72 2.60
N ILE A 15 8.15 20.97 1.86
CA ILE A 15 7.67 19.95 0.93
C ILE A 15 6.93 18.84 1.68
N TYR A 16 7.52 18.32 2.75
CA TYR A 16 6.93 17.26 3.58
C TYR A 16 5.59 17.70 4.18
N LYS A 17 5.49 18.95 4.62
CA LYS A 17 4.23 19.53 5.10
C LYS A 17 3.16 19.54 4.00
N ASN A 18 3.50 19.98 2.79
CA ASN A 18 2.57 20.00 1.66
C ASN A 18 2.12 18.58 1.27
N ILE A 19 3.03 17.61 1.32
CA ILE A 19 2.74 16.19 1.14
C ILE A 19 1.68 15.72 2.16
N CYS A 20 1.87 16.03 3.44
CA CYS A 20 0.88 15.70 4.48
C CYS A 20 -0.47 16.37 4.24
N GLU A 21 -0.50 17.67 3.92
CA GLU A 21 -1.74 18.41 3.67
C GLU A 21 -2.54 17.80 2.51
N LEU A 22 -1.88 17.50 1.38
CA LEU A 22 -2.52 16.85 0.23
C LEU A 22 -3.05 15.46 0.59
N SER A 23 -2.29 14.70 1.37
CA SER A 23 -2.68 13.35 1.80
C SER A 23 -3.89 13.37 2.72
N GLU A 24 -3.99 14.33 3.64
CA GLU A 24 -5.16 14.53 4.48
C GLU A 24 -6.42 14.89 3.67
N ILE A 25 -6.26 15.67 2.59
CA ILE A 25 -7.36 15.97 1.66
C ILE A 25 -7.76 14.69 0.91
N GLY A 26 -6.79 13.88 0.49
CA GLY A 26 -7.00 12.56 -0.09
C GLY A 26 -7.82 11.64 0.83
N ASP A 27 -7.41 11.51 2.09
CA ASP A 27 -8.10 10.73 3.12
C ASP A 27 -9.54 11.21 3.33
N SER A 28 -9.74 12.53 3.30
CA SER A 28 -11.07 13.16 3.43
C SER A 28 -11.99 12.78 2.26
N HIS A 29 -11.46 12.77 1.03
CA HIS A 29 -12.19 12.29 -0.15
C HIS A 29 -12.47 10.79 -0.07
N LEU A 30 -11.49 9.99 0.36
CA LEU A 30 -11.61 8.55 0.51
C LEU A 30 -12.74 8.17 1.48
N LYS A 31 -12.78 8.82 2.66
CA LYS A 31 -13.83 8.64 3.67
C LYS A 31 -15.24 8.97 3.15
N ARG A 32 -15.34 9.86 2.15
CA ARG A 32 -16.60 10.20 1.47
C ARG A 32 -16.93 9.29 0.28
N GLY A 33 -16.09 8.30 -0.04
CA GLY A 33 -16.24 7.43 -1.22
C GLY A 33 -15.91 8.13 -2.54
N GLU A 34 -15.25 9.29 -2.50
CA GLU A 34 -14.88 10.08 -3.67
C GLU A 34 -13.53 9.63 -4.24
N TYR A 35 -13.42 8.36 -4.63
CA TYR A 35 -12.15 7.68 -4.91
C TYR A 35 -11.26 8.40 -5.93
N LEU A 36 -11.81 8.86 -7.05
CA LEU A 36 -11.03 9.58 -8.08
C LEU A 36 -10.42 10.88 -7.54
N LYS A 37 -11.14 11.59 -6.67
CA LYS A 37 -10.61 12.81 -6.04
C LYS A 37 -9.52 12.50 -5.02
N ALA A 38 -9.67 11.39 -4.29
CA ALA A 38 -8.64 10.93 -3.35
C ALA A 38 -7.35 10.57 -4.08
N ILE A 39 -7.44 9.76 -5.15
CA ILE A 39 -6.32 9.39 -6.03
C ILE A 39 -5.62 10.63 -6.57
N GLU A 40 -6.38 11.63 -7.04
CA GLU A 40 -5.80 12.89 -7.53
C GLU A 40 -4.96 13.61 -6.47
N GLN A 41 -5.42 13.65 -5.21
CA GLN A 41 -4.64 14.31 -4.15
C GLN A 41 -3.41 13.50 -3.74
N TYR A 42 -3.51 12.17 -3.68
CA TYR A 42 -2.35 11.34 -3.37
C TYR A 42 -1.28 11.41 -4.45
N HIS A 43 -1.65 11.44 -5.75
CA HIS A 43 -0.68 11.65 -6.82
C HIS A 43 -0.06 13.04 -6.75
N LYS A 44 -0.83 14.09 -6.48
CA LYS A 44 -0.27 15.43 -6.24
C LYS A 44 0.74 15.45 -5.10
N ALA A 45 0.50 14.68 -4.03
CA ALA A 45 1.45 14.54 -2.94
C ALA A 45 2.69 13.73 -3.37
N PHE A 46 2.50 12.64 -4.10
CA PHE A 46 3.58 11.80 -4.61
C PHE A 46 4.51 12.54 -5.56
N ASP A 47 3.97 13.39 -6.44
CA ASP A 47 4.73 14.22 -7.39
C ASP A 47 5.66 15.25 -6.70
N LEU A 48 5.51 15.47 -5.39
CA LEU A 48 6.39 16.32 -4.60
C LEU A 48 7.61 15.57 -4.04
N ILE A 49 7.62 14.24 -4.10
CA ILE A 49 8.73 13.43 -3.61
C ILE A 49 9.92 13.56 -4.59
N PRO A 50 11.14 13.82 -4.10
CA PRO A 50 12.31 13.86 -4.96
C PRO A 50 12.63 12.50 -5.58
N GLU A 51 13.29 12.53 -6.75
CA GLU A 51 13.84 11.31 -7.36
C GLU A 51 15.23 10.98 -6.78
N PRO A 52 15.58 9.69 -6.57
CA PRO A 52 14.71 8.52 -6.80
C PRO A 52 13.66 8.37 -5.69
N PHE A 53 12.39 8.22 -6.05
CA PHE A 53 11.32 8.18 -5.05
C PHE A 53 11.43 6.98 -4.10
N GLU A 54 12.10 5.91 -4.50
CA GLU A 54 12.29 4.68 -3.73
C GLU A 54 13.12 4.85 -2.46
N ASP A 55 13.78 6.00 -2.28
CA ASP A 55 14.56 6.30 -1.07
C ASP A 55 13.68 6.81 0.08
N TYR A 56 12.41 7.16 -0.19
CA TYR A 56 11.56 7.87 0.77
C TYR A 56 10.43 7.01 1.34
N LYS A 57 10.31 6.99 2.67
CA LYS A 57 9.15 6.39 3.37
C LYS A 57 7.83 7.01 2.94
N ALA A 58 7.86 8.28 2.50
CA ALA A 58 6.73 8.99 1.92
C ALA A 58 6.09 8.23 0.76
N SER A 59 6.93 7.68 -0.11
CA SER A 59 6.53 6.91 -1.27
C SER A 59 5.77 5.66 -0.87
N THR A 60 6.26 4.94 0.15
CA THR A 60 5.60 3.73 0.66
C THR A 60 4.16 4.00 1.05
N TRP A 61 3.91 4.99 1.92
CA TRP A 61 2.56 5.22 2.42
C TRP A 61 1.65 5.89 1.37
N LEU A 62 2.17 6.74 0.48
CA LEU A 62 1.39 7.33 -0.63
C LEU A 62 0.96 6.28 -1.65
N LEU A 63 1.90 5.47 -2.15
CA LEU A 63 1.59 4.42 -3.12
C LEU A 63 0.66 3.36 -2.51
N THR A 64 0.81 3.06 -1.22
CA THR A 64 -0.13 2.20 -0.49
C THR A 64 -1.53 2.82 -0.43
N ALA A 65 -1.66 4.11 -0.14
CA ALA A 65 -2.95 4.82 -0.11
C ALA A 65 -3.61 4.88 -1.50
N VAL A 66 -2.82 5.10 -2.55
CA VAL A 66 -3.28 5.02 -3.95
C VAL A 66 -3.78 3.61 -4.26
N GLY A 67 -3.01 2.57 -3.94
CA GLY A 67 -3.36 1.16 -4.12
C GLY A 67 -4.64 0.75 -3.39
N ASP A 68 -4.77 1.11 -2.11
CA ASP A 68 -5.98 0.88 -1.31
C ASP A 68 -7.20 1.60 -1.91
N THR A 69 -7.03 2.84 -2.37
CA THR A 69 -8.11 3.60 -2.97
C THR A 69 -8.57 3.00 -4.31
N TYR A 70 -7.64 2.55 -5.15
CA TYR A 70 -7.99 1.83 -6.38
C TYR A 70 -8.70 0.50 -6.07
N PHE A 71 -8.27 -0.23 -5.04
CA PHE A 71 -8.95 -1.45 -4.59
C PHE A 71 -10.41 -1.16 -4.17
N LEU A 72 -10.64 -0.10 -3.38
CA LEU A 72 -11.97 0.33 -2.98
C LEU A 72 -12.83 0.81 -4.16
N ALA A 73 -12.19 1.41 -5.17
CA ALA A 73 -12.81 1.76 -6.45
C ALA A 73 -13.06 0.54 -7.37
N LYS A 74 -12.63 -0.66 -6.96
CA LYS A 74 -12.67 -1.91 -7.74
C LYS A 74 -11.84 -1.89 -9.03
N ASP A 75 -10.86 -0.99 -9.10
CA ASP A 75 -9.88 -0.94 -10.17
C ASP A 75 -8.64 -1.73 -9.74
N TYR A 76 -8.78 -3.05 -9.78
CA TYR A 76 -7.76 -3.96 -9.27
C TYR A 76 -6.46 -3.91 -10.08
N THR A 77 -6.51 -3.55 -11.36
CA THR A 77 -5.32 -3.44 -12.22
C THR A 77 -4.43 -2.29 -11.77
N ASN A 78 -5.01 -1.10 -11.58
CA ASN A 78 -4.25 0.05 -11.10
C ASN A 78 -3.85 -0.09 -9.62
N ALA A 79 -4.69 -0.75 -8.81
CA ALA A 79 -4.32 -1.11 -7.44
C ALA A 79 -3.06 -1.99 -7.39
N LEU A 80 -2.98 -3.00 -8.25
CA LEU A 80 -1.83 -3.90 -8.33
C LEU A 80 -0.56 -3.12 -8.68
N HIS A 81 -0.62 -2.24 -9.68
CA HIS A 81 0.52 -1.44 -10.12
C HIS A 81 1.07 -0.60 -8.96
N ALA A 82 0.23 0.22 -8.32
CA ALA A 82 0.66 1.10 -7.25
C ALA A 82 1.26 0.33 -6.06
N LEU A 83 0.67 -0.82 -5.69
CA LEU A 83 1.18 -1.65 -4.61
C LEU A 83 2.49 -2.37 -4.97
N GLU A 84 2.68 -2.76 -6.24
CA GLU A 84 3.95 -3.32 -6.72
C GLU A 84 5.05 -2.25 -6.75
N GLU A 85 4.74 -0.99 -7.10
CA GLU A 85 5.68 0.13 -6.97
C GLU A 85 6.04 0.41 -5.51
N ALA A 86 5.04 0.38 -4.61
CA ALA A 86 5.28 0.56 -3.17
C ALA A 86 6.30 -0.45 -2.63
N MET A 87 6.34 -1.68 -3.16
CA MET A 87 7.26 -2.73 -2.71
C MET A 87 8.74 -2.45 -2.96
N TYR A 88 9.09 -1.47 -3.81
CA TYR A 88 10.47 -1.00 -3.97
C TYR A 88 10.86 0.06 -2.93
N CYS A 89 9.89 0.60 -2.19
CA CYS A 89 10.09 1.70 -1.25
C CYS A 89 10.44 1.19 0.17
N PRO A 90 10.95 2.04 1.06
CA PRO A 90 11.45 1.62 2.36
C PRO A 90 10.33 1.04 3.23
N GLU A 91 10.66 -0.02 3.97
CA GLU A 91 9.76 -0.71 4.92
C GLU A 91 8.54 -1.43 4.29
N ALA A 92 8.35 -1.35 2.97
CA ALA A 92 7.18 -1.92 2.31
C ALA A 92 7.13 -3.46 2.40
N ILE A 93 8.27 -4.13 2.18
CA ILE A 93 8.40 -5.61 2.22
C ILE A 93 8.00 -6.19 3.59
N GLY A 94 8.12 -5.41 4.67
CA GLY A 94 7.76 -5.85 6.02
C GLY A 94 6.32 -5.51 6.40
N ASN A 95 5.58 -4.79 5.56
CA ASN A 95 4.28 -4.23 5.92
C ASN A 95 3.15 -5.23 5.63
N PRO A 96 2.48 -5.79 6.67
CA PRO A 96 1.42 -6.78 6.48
C PRO A 96 0.19 -6.22 5.76
N PHE A 97 -0.07 -4.92 5.85
CA PHE A 97 -1.21 -4.30 5.17
C PHE A 97 -1.01 -4.23 3.65
N ILE A 98 0.21 -3.94 3.18
CA ILE A 98 0.50 -3.93 1.74
C ILE A 98 0.35 -5.36 1.19
N HIS A 99 0.86 -6.36 1.92
CA HIS A 99 0.66 -7.77 1.58
C HIS A 99 -0.82 -8.17 1.55
N LEU A 100 -1.63 -7.71 2.52
CA LEU A 100 -3.07 -7.94 2.53
C LEU A 100 -3.68 -7.42 1.23
N ARG A 101 -3.44 -6.14 0.90
CA ARG A 101 -4.03 -5.49 -0.28
C ARG A 101 -3.57 -6.13 -1.58
N LEU A 102 -2.29 -6.46 -1.72
CA LEU A 102 -1.79 -7.21 -2.88
C LEU A 102 -2.50 -8.56 -3.01
N GLY A 103 -2.61 -9.31 -1.91
CA GLY A 103 -3.30 -10.59 -1.89
C GLY A 103 -4.76 -10.51 -2.32
N GLN A 104 -5.48 -9.50 -1.85
CA GLN A 104 -6.87 -9.25 -2.22
C GLN A 104 -7.01 -8.85 -3.68
N VAL A 105 -6.18 -7.92 -4.16
CA VAL A 105 -6.16 -7.48 -5.55
C VAL A 105 -5.86 -8.65 -6.49
N LEU A 106 -4.85 -9.45 -6.18
CA LEU A 106 -4.48 -10.64 -6.96
C LEU A 106 -5.60 -11.69 -6.97
N PHE A 107 -6.31 -11.85 -5.85
CA PHE A 107 -7.47 -12.72 -5.76
C PHE A 107 -8.58 -12.26 -6.71
N GLU A 108 -8.91 -10.97 -6.71
CA GLU A 108 -9.94 -10.40 -7.60
C GLU A 108 -9.54 -10.47 -9.07
N LEU A 109 -8.25 -10.41 -9.37
CA LEU A 109 -7.68 -10.63 -10.70
C LEU A 109 -7.53 -12.12 -11.07
N SER A 110 -8.03 -13.04 -10.25
CA SER A 110 -7.92 -14.50 -10.44
C SER A 110 -6.48 -15.04 -10.50
N ASN A 111 -5.49 -14.28 -10.00
CA ASN A 111 -4.12 -14.71 -9.83
C ASN A 111 -3.94 -15.41 -8.47
N LEU A 112 -4.60 -16.55 -8.33
CA LEU A 112 -4.82 -17.22 -7.05
C LEU A 112 -3.53 -17.70 -6.37
N ASP A 113 -2.54 -18.14 -7.14
CA ASP A 113 -1.26 -18.59 -6.59
C ASP A 113 -0.50 -17.45 -5.89
N ARG A 114 -0.34 -16.31 -6.58
CA ARG A 114 0.28 -15.13 -5.97
C ARG A 114 -0.58 -14.55 -4.84
N ALA A 115 -1.91 -14.56 -5.01
CA ALA A 115 -2.83 -14.10 -3.97
C ALA A 115 -2.62 -14.86 -2.66
N ARG A 116 -2.50 -16.19 -2.74
CA ARG A 116 -2.26 -17.04 -1.56
C ARG A 116 -0.96 -16.64 -0.85
N ASP A 117 0.11 -16.46 -1.60
CA ASP A 117 1.43 -16.17 -1.03
C ASP A 117 1.44 -14.79 -0.33
N GLU A 118 0.79 -13.78 -0.91
CA GLU A 118 0.67 -12.45 -0.31
C GLU A 118 -0.26 -12.44 0.91
N LEU A 119 -1.42 -13.11 0.85
CA LEU A 119 -2.32 -13.24 2.01
C LEU A 119 -1.65 -14.00 3.16
N ALA A 120 -0.79 -14.99 2.87
CA ALA A 120 0.00 -15.68 3.89
C ALA A 120 1.03 -14.75 4.55
N ARG A 121 1.71 -13.88 3.78
CA ARG A 121 2.61 -12.86 4.35
C ARG A 121 1.86 -11.86 5.22
N ALA A 122 0.68 -11.42 4.78
CA ALA A 122 -0.20 -10.56 5.56
C ALA A 122 -0.56 -11.21 6.91
N TYR A 123 -0.98 -12.48 6.89
CA TYR A 123 -1.29 -13.24 8.10
C TYR A 123 -0.08 -13.41 9.03
N LEU A 124 1.10 -13.75 8.49
CA LEU A 124 2.31 -13.93 9.29
C LEU A 124 2.76 -12.65 9.99
N GLY A 125 2.56 -11.49 9.35
CA GLY A 125 2.94 -10.19 9.92
C GLY A 125 1.87 -9.54 10.80
N GLY A 126 0.59 -9.75 10.49
CA GLY A 126 -0.54 -9.05 11.12
C GLY A 126 -1.52 -9.94 11.89
N GLY A 127 -1.30 -11.25 11.94
CA GLY A 127 -2.20 -12.20 12.60
C GLY A 127 -3.52 -12.38 11.87
N GLN A 128 -4.54 -12.86 12.59
CA GLN A 128 -5.90 -12.96 12.06
C GLN A 128 -6.56 -11.58 11.99
N GLU A 129 -6.18 -10.68 12.88
CA GLU A 129 -6.73 -9.34 13.06
C GLU A 129 -6.58 -8.49 11.79
N ILE A 130 -5.55 -8.74 10.98
CA ILE A 130 -5.34 -8.04 9.70
C ILE A 130 -6.50 -8.24 8.71
N PHE A 131 -7.31 -9.30 8.88
CA PHE A 131 -8.48 -9.58 8.05
C PHE A 131 -9.79 -9.03 8.63
N GLU A 132 -9.76 -8.38 9.80
CA GLU A 132 -10.96 -7.80 10.39
C GLU A 132 -11.52 -6.67 9.53
N GLY A 133 -12.84 -6.68 9.31
CA GLY A 133 -13.52 -5.70 8.45
C GLY A 133 -13.40 -5.98 6.94
N GLU A 134 -12.54 -6.90 6.53
CA GLU A 134 -12.40 -7.31 5.14
C GLU A 134 -13.47 -8.32 4.72
N ASN A 135 -13.65 -8.49 3.41
CA ASN A 135 -14.54 -9.53 2.91
C ASN A 135 -14.01 -10.92 3.35
N PRO A 136 -14.81 -11.76 4.02
CA PRO A 136 -14.35 -13.04 4.55
C PRO A 136 -13.73 -13.97 3.49
N LYS A 137 -14.11 -13.82 2.21
CA LYS A 137 -13.61 -14.66 1.12
C LYS A 137 -12.08 -14.75 1.06
N TYR A 138 -11.36 -13.68 1.42
CA TYR A 138 -9.90 -13.66 1.37
C TYR A 138 -9.28 -14.54 2.45
N TYR A 139 -9.78 -14.42 3.69
CA TYR A 139 -9.31 -15.25 4.80
C TYR A 139 -9.77 -16.70 4.64
N GLU A 140 -11.00 -16.94 4.20
CA GLU A 140 -11.50 -18.29 3.88
C GLU A 140 -10.65 -18.95 2.79
N TYR A 141 -10.31 -18.22 1.73
CA TYR A 141 -9.41 -18.70 0.68
C TYR A 141 -8.05 -19.12 1.26
N LEU A 142 -7.42 -18.26 2.07
CA LEU A 142 -6.16 -18.57 2.73
C LEU A 142 -6.24 -19.84 3.59
N LYS A 143 -7.32 -19.99 4.38
CA LYS A 143 -7.55 -21.17 5.25
C LYS A 143 -7.65 -22.47 4.48
N THR A 144 -8.06 -22.47 3.21
CA THR A 144 -8.09 -23.70 2.40
C THR A 144 -6.70 -24.33 2.20
N PHE A 145 -5.62 -23.54 2.38
CA PHE A 145 -4.23 -23.98 2.26
C PHE A 145 -3.51 -24.08 3.60
N MET A 146 -3.98 -23.37 4.64
CA MET A 146 -3.38 -23.40 5.97
C MET A 146 -4.03 -24.50 6.82
N ARG A 147 -3.55 -25.74 6.69
CA ARG A 147 -4.04 -26.91 7.44
C ARG A 147 -3.68 -26.94 8.94
N SER A 148 -3.23 -25.84 9.55
CA SER A 148 -2.68 -25.86 10.92
C SER A 148 -2.90 -24.59 11.74
N ILE A 149 -3.95 -23.82 11.49
CA ILE A 149 -4.31 -22.68 12.32
C ILE A 149 -5.73 -22.90 12.85
N GLU A 150 -5.82 -23.74 13.89
CA GLU A 150 -6.91 -23.74 14.86
C GLU A 150 -6.39 -23.20 16.18
#